data_AF-A0A4R2QYR3-F1
#
_entry.id   AF-A0A4R2QYR3-F1
#
_cell.length_a   1.000
_cell.length_b   1.000
_cell.length_c   1.000
_cell.angle_alpha   90.00
_cell.angle_beta   90.00
_cell.angle_gamma   90.00
#
_symmetry.space_group_name_H-M   'P 1'
#
loop_
_entity.id
_entity.type
_entity.pdbx_description
1 polymer ?
#
loop_
_entity_poly.entity_id
_entity_poly.type
_entity_poly.pdbx_seq_one_letter_code
_entity_poly.pdbx_strand_id
1 'polypeptide(L)'
;MFKKMITSIALSAAVMTATVVTPALVAPQTAEASFSAPLFKQYDAAWGTDLMGGGDTMTKSGCAVSSVAMALRHKSITVSGSAADPGKLNTWLKSNAGYSGNSIVWGSVTKLSSRISFDGRYTSGTSLSAATLRTYLDGGNKAIIANVRSGGHWVLLTDHNGGTVFNVNDPGYSQSTYNYSDIVGYAVYTIN
;
A
#
# COMPACT_ATOMS: atom_id res chain seq x y z
N MET A 1 -14.40 -82.46 34.98
CA MET A 1 -12.98 -82.06 35.05
C MET A 1 -12.62 -81.34 33.76
N PHE A 2 -11.66 -80.42 33.84
CA PHE A 2 -11.10 -79.56 32.79
C PHE A 2 -11.70 -78.16 32.64
N LYS A 3 -10.92 -77.27 33.26
CA LYS A 3 -10.85 -75.81 33.29
C LYS A 3 -10.01 -75.35 32.09
N LYS A 4 -10.17 -74.07 31.70
CA LYS A 4 -9.37 -73.22 30.77
C LYS A 4 -10.12 -72.90 29.47
N MET A 5 -10.08 -71.69 28.92
CA MET A 5 -9.34 -70.48 29.26
C MET A 5 -10.10 -69.28 28.67
N ILE A 6 -10.12 -68.19 29.43
CA ILE A 6 -10.63 -66.89 29.05
C ILE A 6 -9.66 -66.27 28.04
N THR A 7 -10.15 -65.83 26.88
CA THR A 7 -9.42 -64.91 26.00
C THR A 7 -10.27 -63.66 25.85
N SER A 8 -9.97 -62.67 26.69
CA SER A 8 -10.59 -61.35 26.62
C SER A 8 -9.91 -60.56 25.50
N ILE A 9 -10.66 -60.20 24.47
CA ILE A 9 -10.22 -59.25 23.45
C ILE A 9 -10.53 -57.86 24.02
N ALA A 10 -9.51 -57.15 24.48
CA ALA A 10 -9.63 -55.73 24.81
C ALA A 10 -9.75 -54.95 23.49
N LEU A 11 -10.97 -54.53 23.15
CA LEU A 11 -11.19 -53.58 22.07
C LEU A 11 -10.80 -52.19 22.60
N SER A 12 -9.59 -51.74 22.26
CA SER A 12 -9.13 -50.39 22.56
C SER A 12 -9.89 -49.40 21.68
N ALA A 13 -10.89 -48.72 22.24
CA ALA A 13 -11.55 -47.61 21.58
C ALA A 13 -10.62 -46.40 21.63
N ALA A 14 -9.87 -46.17 20.54
CA ALA A 14 -9.17 -44.91 20.34
C ALA A 14 -10.23 -43.81 20.15
N VAL A 15 -10.42 -42.99 21.18
CA VAL A 15 -11.18 -41.75 21.09
C VAL A 15 -10.37 -40.79 20.21
N MET A 16 -10.67 -40.76 18.92
CA MET A 16 -10.28 -39.67 18.04
C MET A 16 -11.06 -38.44 18.50
N THR A 17 -10.45 -37.61 19.36
CA THR A 17 -10.93 -36.25 19.56
C THR A 17 -10.72 -35.50 18.25
N ALA A 18 -11.72 -35.51 17.37
CA ALA A 18 -11.80 -34.57 16.27
C ALA A 18 -11.95 -33.18 16.92
N THR A 19 -10.84 -32.45 17.02
CA THR A 19 -10.93 -31.01 17.24
C THR A 19 -11.65 -30.45 16.02
N VAL A 20 -12.94 -30.13 16.20
CA VAL A 20 -13.65 -29.28 15.25
C VAL A 20 -12.94 -27.95 15.30
N VAL A 21 -12.00 -27.74 14.38
CA VAL A 21 -11.47 -26.42 14.10
C VAL A 21 -12.65 -25.68 13.48
N THR A 22 -13.38 -24.96 14.32
CA THR A 22 -14.35 -24.00 13.81
C THR A 22 -13.60 -23.10 12.84
N PRO A 23 -14.11 -22.88 11.61
CA PRO A 23 -13.65 -21.74 10.85
C PRO A 23 -13.88 -20.55 11.77
N ALA A 24 -12.80 -19.86 12.13
CA ALA A 24 -12.94 -18.56 12.78
C ALA A 24 -13.89 -17.77 11.86
N LEU A 25 -15.05 -17.38 12.41
CA LEU A 25 -15.87 -16.36 11.78
C LEU A 25 -14.94 -15.17 11.59
N VAL A 26 -14.49 -14.95 10.35
CA VAL A 26 -13.86 -13.70 9.96
C VAL A 26 -14.92 -12.66 10.33
N ALA A 27 -14.64 -11.87 11.36
CA ALA A 27 -15.50 -10.76 11.73
C ALA A 27 -15.79 -9.98 10.43
N PRO A 28 -17.02 -9.49 10.21
CA PRO A 28 -17.26 -8.56 9.12
C PRO A 28 -16.18 -7.50 9.22
N GLN A 29 -15.33 -7.40 8.19
CA GLN A 29 -14.34 -6.35 8.07
C GLN A 29 -15.16 -5.07 8.19
N THR A 30 -15.09 -4.41 9.35
CA THR A 30 -15.76 -3.13 9.56
C THR A 30 -15.27 -2.25 8.42
N ALA A 31 -16.20 -1.66 7.66
CA ALA A 31 -15.96 -0.89 6.44
C ALA A 31 -15.13 0.40 6.66
N GLU A 32 -14.37 0.49 7.75
CA GLU A 32 -13.35 1.50 8.01
C GLU A 32 -11.98 0.91 7.70
N ALA A 33 -11.51 1.08 6.46
CA ALA A 33 -10.08 1.21 6.10
C ALA A 33 -9.83 1.34 4.60
N SER A 34 -10.85 1.40 3.72
CA SER A 34 -10.58 1.71 2.31
C SER A 34 -9.91 3.09 2.25
N PHE A 35 -8.67 3.16 1.77
CA PHE A 35 -7.97 4.41 1.54
C PHE A 35 -8.69 5.13 0.39
N SER A 36 -9.75 5.86 0.72
CA SER A 36 -10.62 6.59 -0.23
C SER A 36 -9.92 7.85 -0.72
N ALA A 37 -8.80 7.67 -1.42
CA ALA A 37 -8.12 8.74 -2.12
C ALA A 37 -8.78 8.95 -3.48
N PRO A 38 -8.97 10.21 -3.91
CA PRO A 38 -9.33 10.45 -5.30
C PRO A 38 -8.22 9.94 -6.22
N LEU A 39 -8.59 9.45 -7.39
CA LEU A 39 -7.63 9.10 -8.42
C LEU A 39 -7.17 10.37 -9.15
N PHE A 40 -5.89 10.71 -9.03
CA PHE A 40 -5.25 11.75 -9.81
C PHE A 40 -4.42 11.13 -10.93
N LYS A 41 -4.70 11.53 -12.18
CA LYS A 41 -3.88 11.13 -13.33
C LYS A 41 -2.71 12.07 -13.50
N GLN A 42 -1.51 11.54 -13.72
CA GLN A 42 -0.31 12.36 -13.88
C GLN A 42 -0.34 13.25 -15.14
N TYR A 43 -1.20 12.89 -16.10
CA TYR A 43 -1.42 13.57 -17.36
C TYR A 43 -2.66 14.48 -17.39
N ASP A 44 -3.30 14.73 -16.23
CA ASP A 44 -4.43 15.65 -16.15
C ASP A 44 -4.03 17.05 -16.66
N ALA A 45 -4.91 17.73 -17.40
CA ALA A 45 -4.61 19.01 -18.01
C ALA A 45 -4.25 20.12 -17.00
N ALA A 46 -4.68 20.01 -15.74
CA ALA A 46 -4.41 21.01 -14.70
C ALA A 46 -2.94 21.07 -14.26
N TRP A 47 -2.16 19.99 -14.44
CA TRP A 47 -0.75 19.92 -14.03
C TRP A 47 0.14 19.14 -15.00
N GLY A 48 -0.43 18.44 -15.98
CA GLY A 48 0.27 17.48 -16.83
C GLY A 48 1.42 18.08 -17.63
N THR A 49 1.35 19.38 -17.95
CA THR A 49 2.41 20.13 -18.64
C THR A 49 3.45 20.75 -17.69
N ASP A 50 3.23 20.72 -16.38
CA ASP A 50 4.15 21.31 -15.43
C ASP A 50 5.48 20.58 -15.43
N LEU A 51 6.57 21.34 -15.46
CA LEU A 51 7.92 20.80 -15.32
C LEU A 51 8.18 20.37 -13.86
N MET A 52 8.80 19.22 -13.72
CA MET A 52 9.36 18.66 -12.49
C MET A 52 10.80 19.15 -12.29
N GLY A 53 11.44 18.75 -11.19
CA GLY A 53 12.78 19.24 -10.83
C GLY A 53 13.88 18.97 -11.87
N GLY A 54 13.79 17.90 -12.65
CA GLY A 54 14.75 17.55 -13.70
C GLY A 54 14.29 17.93 -15.12
N GLY A 55 13.22 18.70 -15.25
CA GLY A 55 12.72 19.21 -16.54
C GLY A 55 11.80 18.28 -17.34
N ASP A 56 11.46 17.08 -16.84
CA ASP A 56 10.35 16.33 -17.43
C ASP A 56 9.02 16.96 -17.05
N THR A 57 7.99 16.75 -17.87
CA THR A 57 6.62 17.11 -17.50
C THR A 57 6.01 16.10 -16.53
N MET A 58 5.01 16.51 -15.76
CA MET A 58 4.21 15.60 -14.93
C MET A 58 3.58 14.46 -15.75
N THR A 59 3.17 14.71 -16.99
CA THR A 59 2.68 13.67 -17.90
C THR A 59 3.72 12.58 -18.11
N LYS A 60 4.99 12.96 -18.31
CA LYS A 60 6.08 12.03 -18.64
C LYS A 60 6.57 11.24 -17.42
N SER A 61 6.72 11.91 -16.26
CA SER A 61 7.44 11.33 -15.12
C SER A 61 6.76 11.55 -13.75
N GLY A 62 5.51 12.02 -13.73
CA GLY A 62 4.81 12.47 -12.50
C GLY A 62 4.11 11.38 -11.68
N CYS A 63 4.36 10.10 -11.94
CA CYS A 63 3.66 8.98 -11.27
C CYS A 63 3.84 9.00 -9.74
N ALA A 64 5.07 9.19 -9.27
CA ALA A 64 5.37 9.23 -7.84
C ALA A 64 4.71 10.45 -7.15
N VAL A 65 4.80 11.63 -7.77
CA VAL A 65 4.21 12.87 -7.25
C VAL A 65 2.69 12.73 -7.16
N SER A 66 2.05 12.20 -8.20
CA SER A 66 0.60 12.00 -8.22
C SER A 66 0.17 11.01 -7.15
N SER A 67 0.91 9.91 -6.97
CA SER A 67 0.64 8.90 -5.93
C SER A 67 0.77 9.47 -4.51
N VAL A 68 1.81 10.26 -4.24
CA VAL A 68 1.97 10.94 -2.94
C VAL A 68 0.86 11.98 -2.74
N ALA A 69 0.50 12.77 -3.77
CA ALA A 69 -0.57 13.76 -3.65
C ALA A 69 -1.93 13.13 -3.31
N MET A 70 -2.25 11.96 -3.89
CA MET A 70 -3.44 11.19 -3.53
C MET A 70 -3.42 10.78 -2.05
N ALA A 71 -2.27 10.33 -1.56
CA ALA A 71 -2.10 9.98 -0.15
C ALA A 71 -2.30 11.17 0.79
N LEU A 72 -1.68 12.30 0.47
CA LEU A 72 -1.83 13.54 1.21
C LEU A 72 -3.28 14.02 1.22
N ARG A 73 -3.97 13.95 0.08
CA ARG A 73 -5.37 14.36 -0.07
C ARG A 73 -6.28 13.51 0.81
N HIS A 74 -6.13 12.19 0.79
CA HIS A 74 -6.92 11.28 1.63
C HIS A 74 -6.76 11.60 3.12
N LYS A 75 -5.53 11.93 3.55
CA LYS A 75 -5.22 12.25 4.95
C LYS A 75 -5.45 13.72 5.32
N SER A 76 -6.09 14.48 4.43
CA SER A 76 -6.40 15.90 4.60
C SER A 76 -5.16 16.74 4.92
N ILE A 77 -4.00 16.38 4.36
CA ILE A 77 -2.81 17.23 4.39
C ILE A 77 -2.99 18.33 3.36
N THR A 78 -2.75 19.57 3.79
CA THR A 78 -2.72 20.72 2.90
C THR A 78 -1.31 20.94 2.35
N VAL A 79 -1.24 21.41 1.12
CA VAL A 79 -0.03 21.87 0.46
C VAL A 79 -0.22 23.36 0.17
N SER A 80 0.63 24.21 0.75
CA SER A 80 0.52 25.67 0.65
C SER A 80 -0.88 26.20 1.04
N GLY A 81 -1.45 25.67 2.14
CA GLY A 81 -2.73 26.11 2.68
C GLY A 81 -3.98 25.59 1.94
N SER A 82 -3.81 24.80 0.89
CA SER A 82 -4.92 24.22 0.11
C SER A 82 -4.89 22.70 0.13
N ALA A 83 -6.01 22.04 -0.17
CA ALA A 83 -6.05 20.59 -0.27
C ALA A 83 -5.07 20.07 -1.35
N ALA A 84 -4.35 19.00 -1.05
CA ALA A 84 -3.28 18.47 -1.89
C ALA A 84 -3.75 18.03 -3.28
N ASP A 85 -2.99 18.35 -4.32
CA ASP A 85 -3.12 17.79 -5.67
C ASP A 85 -1.71 17.68 -6.29
N PRO A 86 -1.55 17.01 -7.44
CA PRO A 86 -0.23 16.79 -8.03
C PRO A 86 0.47 18.09 -8.44
N GLY A 87 -0.25 19.09 -8.95
CA GLY A 87 0.34 20.37 -9.37
C GLY A 87 0.87 21.18 -8.19
N LYS A 88 0.10 21.28 -7.10
CA LYS A 88 0.50 21.93 -5.85
C LYS A 88 1.67 21.22 -5.21
N LEU A 89 1.63 19.87 -5.13
CA LEU A 89 2.74 19.11 -4.59
C LEU A 89 4.01 19.26 -5.44
N ASN A 90 3.90 19.19 -6.78
CA ASN A 90 5.02 19.41 -7.68
C ASN A 90 5.66 20.78 -7.46
N THR A 91 4.84 21.83 -7.39
CA THR A 91 5.30 23.20 -7.12
C THR A 91 6.01 23.30 -5.77
N TRP A 92 5.42 22.73 -4.72
CA TRP A 92 6.01 22.73 -3.39
C TRP A 92 7.35 21.97 -3.36
N LEU A 93 7.44 20.80 -3.99
CA LEU A 93 8.67 19.99 -4.05
C LEU A 93 9.82 20.75 -4.73
N LYS A 94 9.54 21.46 -5.82
CA LYS A 94 10.56 22.29 -6.50
C LYS A 94 11.16 23.35 -5.56
N SER A 95 10.35 23.96 -4.72
CA SER A 95 10.79 25.02 -3.79
C SER A 95 11.40 24.50 -2.48
N ASN A 96 11.34 23.19 -2.19
CA ASN A 96 11.70 22.63 -0.88
C ASN A 96 12.78 21.53 -0.95
N ALA A 97 13.61 21.55 -2.00
CA ALA A 97 14.60 20.53 -2.29
C ALA A 97 13.98 19.11 -2.34
N GLY A 98 12.77 19.04 -2.91
CA GLY A 98 11.97 17.81 -3.00
C GLY A 98 12.31 16.92 -4.19
N TYR A 99 13.32 17.29 -4.99
CA TYR A 99 13.72 16.58 -6.19
C TYR A 99 15.22 16.29 -6.25
N SER A 100 15.56 15.14 -6.82
CA SER A 100 16.87 14.82 -7.38
C SER A 100 16.64 14.39 -8.83
N GLY A 101 16.94 15.29 -9.78
CA GLY A 101 16.42 15.18 -11.15
C GLY A 101 14.88 15.14 -11.15
N ASN A 102 14.29 14.18 -11.87
CA ASN A 102 12.82 13.96 -11.87
C ASN A 102 12.34 13.01 -10.77
N SER A 103 13.24 12.53 -9.89
CA SER A 103 12.87 11.66 -8.77
C SER A 103 12.55 12.46 -7.52
N ILE A 104 11.46 12.08 -6.84
CA ILE A 104 11.12 12.66 -5.55
C ILE A 104 12.18 12.29 -4.50
N VAL A 105 12.59 13.27 -3.70
CA VAL A 105 13.34 13.03 -2.46
C VAL A 105 12.31 12.66 -1.40
N TRP A 106 12.04 11.37 -1.21
CA TRP A 106 10.90 10.88 -0.41
C TRP A 106 10.81 11.51 0.99
N GLY A 107 11.94 11.64 1.69
CA GLY A 107 11.98 12.25 3.02
C GLY A 107 11.64 13.76 3.04
N SER A 108 11.68 14.46 1.91
CA SER A 108 11.35 15.90 1.86
C SER A 108 9.88 16.19 2.20
N VAL A 109 8.98 15.24 1.91
CA VAL A 109 7.53 15.37 2.12
C VAL A 109 7.20 15.58 3.61
N THR A 110 8.04 15.10 4.54
CA THR A 110 7.83 15.29 5.98
C THR A 110 7.85 16.76 6.40
N LYS A 111 8.47 17.65 5.61
CA LYS A 111 8.49 19.09 5.91
C LYS A 111 7.14 19.77 5.64
N LEU A 112 6.19 19.11 4.96
CA LEU A 112 4.85 19.67 4.74
C LEU A 112 4.03 19.75 6.04
N SER A 113 4.21 18.78 6.94
CA SER A 113 3.41 18.69 8.16
C SER A 113 4.09 17.78 9.17
N SER A 114 4.02 18.15 10.45
CA SER A 114 4.43 17.29 11.57
C SER A 114 3.63 15.99 11.67
N ARG A 115 2.51 15.88 10.95
CA ARG A 115 1.69 14.68 10.85
C ARG A 115 2.30 13.59 9.98
N ILE A 116 3.36 13.89 9.22
CA ILE A 116 3.96 13.00 8.23
C ILE A 116 5.32 12.52 8.72
N SER A 117 5.46 11.21 8.83
CA SER A 117 6.75 10.53 9.01
C SER A 117 7.07 9.69 7.77
N PHE A 118 8.33 9.68 7.36
CA PHE A 118 8.81 8.80 6.30
C PHE A 118 9.43 7.56 6.93
N ASP A 119 8.78 6.41 6.75
CA ASP A 119 9.18 5.16 7.38
C ASP A 119 10.37 4.52 6.64
N GLY A 120 10.45 4.73 5.33
CA GLY A 120 11.60 4.33 4.53
C GLY A 120 11.30 3.97 3.08
N ARG A 121 12.39 3.77 2.32
CA ARG A 121 12.37 3.08 1.04
C ARG A 121 12.76 1.63 1.22
N TYR A 122 12.03 0.76 0.55
CA TYR A 122 12.25 -0.66 0.54
C TYR A 122 12.45 -1.10 -0.91
N THR A 123 13.68 -1.52 -1.25
CA THR A 123 14.08 -1.75 -2.65
C THR A 123 13.93 -3.20 -3.10
N SER A 124 13.66 -4.13 -2.18
CA SER A 124 13.21 -5.46 -2.51
C SER A 124 11.71 -5.55 -2.30
N GLY A 125 10.95 -5.91 -3.35
CA GLY A 125 9.50 -6.11 -3.25
C GLY A 125 9.08 -7.09 -2.16
N THR A 126 9.98 -7.98 -1.74
CA THR A 126 9.76 -8.98 -0.69
C THR A 126 10.12 -8.51 0.72
N SER A 127 10.69 -7.31 0.89
CA SER A 127 11.11 -6.84 2.22
C SER A 127 9.94 -6.55 3.16
N LEU A 128 8.77 -6.25 2.59
CA LEU A 128 7.50 -6.19 3.31
C LEU A 128 6.64 -7.33 2.81
N SER A 129 6.24 -8.25 3.70
CA SER A 129 5.39 -9.37 3.32
C SER A 129 4.01 -8.88 2.85
N ALA A 130 3.33 -9.65 2.00
CA ALA A 130 1.95 -9.33 1.61
C ALA A 130 1.03 -9.16 2.84
N ALA A 131 1.22 -10.00 3.88
CA ALA A 131 0.48 -9.87 5.13
C ALA A 131 0.76 -8.53 5.84
N THR A 132 2.01 -8.08 5.89
CA THR A 132 2.39 -6.78 6.47
C THR A 132 1.75 -5.61 5.72
N LEU A 133 1.75 -5.64 4.38
CA LEU A 133 1.10 -4.62 3.58
C LEU A 133 -0.39 -4.54 3.85
N ARG A 134 -1.06 -5.70 4.00
CA ARG A 134 -2.48 -5.74 4.39
C ARG A 134 -2.70 -5.10 5.75
N THR A 135 -1.91 -5.48 6.76
CA THR A 135 -1.98 -4.86 8.10
C THR A 135 -1.76 -3.34 8.05
N TYR A 136 -0.88 -2.84 7.19
CA TYR A 136 -0.66 -1.40 7.02
C TYR A 136 -1.88 -0.70 6.40
N LEU A 137 -2.51 -1.34 5.40
CA LEU A 137 -3.73 -0.82 4.75
C LEU A 137 -4.91 -0.83 5.73
N ASP A 138 -5.14 -1.96 6.41
CA ASP A 138 -6.17 -2.09 7.45
C ASP A 138 -6.02 -1.06 8.58
N GLY A 139 -4.77 -0.66 8.89
CA GLY A 139 -4.48 0.36 9.90
C GLY A 139 -4.80 1.80 9.48
N GLY A 140 -4.96 2.08 8.18
CA GLY A 140 -5.42 3.39 7.65
C GLY A 140 -4.49 4.60 7.87
N ASN A 141 -3.36 4.45 8.58
CA ASN A 141 -2.38 5.52 8.81
C ASN A 141 -1.11 5.39 7.97
N LYS A 142 -0.98 4.30 7.19
CA LYS A 142 0.15 4.10 6.28
C LYS A 142 -0.24 4.49 4.86
N ALA A 143 0.58 5.33 4.23
CA ALA A 143 0.53 5.55 2.79
C ALA A 143 1.66 4.75 2.13
N ILE A 144 1.29 3.78 1.28
CA ILE A 144 2.24 2.86 0.65
C ILE A 144 2.28 3.17 -0.85
N ILE A 145 3.40 3.74 -1.29
CA ILE A 145 3.65 4.02 -2.70
C ILE A 145 4.46 2.86 -3.26
N ALA A 146 3.80 1.97 -4.01
CA ALA A 146 4.38 0.76 -4.56
C ALA A 146 5.11 1.06 -5.88
N ASN A 147 6.29 0.49 -6.04
CA ASN A 147 7.01 0.45 -7.30
C ASN A 147 6.62 -0.81 -8.06
N VAL A 148 6.11 -0.64 -9.28
CA VAL A 148 5.59 -1.70 -10.14
C VAL A 148 6.23 -1.61 -11.51
N ARG A 149 5.87 -2.55 -12.40
CA ARG A 149 6.35 -2.58 -13.80
C ARG A 149 7.88 -2.56 -13.88
N SER A 150 8.50 -3.49 -13.15
CA SER A 150 9.95 -3.72 -13.14
C SER A 150 10.80 -2.51 -12.76
N GLY A 151 10.29 -1.61 -11.90
CA GLY A 151 11.05 -0.43 -11.45
C GLY A 151 10.52 0.89 -12.00
N GLY A 152 9.79 0.85 -13.12
CA GLY A 152 9.53 2.02 -13.95
C GLY A 152 8.33 2.87 -13.55
N HIS A 153 7.50 2.42 -12.61
CA HIS A 153 6.24 3.11 -12.29
C HIS A 153 5.90 3.07 -10.81
N TRP A 154 5.22 4.11 -10.33
CA TRP A 154 4.80 4.25 -8.94
C TRP A 154 3.29 4.44 -8.84
N VAL A 155 2.67 3.69 -7.93
CA VAL A 155 1.22 3.70 -7.68
C VAL A 155 0.94 3.79 -6.19
N LEU A 156 -0.22 4.32 -5.83
CA LEU A 156 -0.70 4.29 -4.45
C LEU A 156 -1.49 3.00 -4.23
N LEU A 157 -1.10 2.18 -3.24
CA LEU A 157 -1.92 1.09 -2.74
C LEU A 157 -3.07 1.68 -1.92
N THR A 158 -4.30 1.24 -2.19
CA THR A 158 -5.51 1.79 -1.56
C THR A 158 -6.29 0.79 -0.73
N ASP A 159 -6.21 -0.49 -1.08
CA ASP A 159 -6.90 -1.58 -0.38
C ASP A 159 -6.30 -2.94 -0.78
N HIS A 160 -6.85 -4.04 -0.28
CA HIS A 160 -6.51 -5.39 -0.68
C HIS A 160 -7.72 -6.31 -0.81
N ASN A 161 -7.66 -7.26 -1.75
CA ASN A 161 -8.70 -8.28 -1.93
C ASN A 161 -8.37 -9.57 -1.16
N GLY A 162 -7.54 -9.47 -0.12
CA GLY A 162 -6.95 -10.62 0.55
C GLY A 162 -5.86 -11.29 -0.28
N GLY A 163 -5.19 -12.31 0.29
CA GLY A 163 -4.11 -13.02 -0.40
C GLY A 163 -2.98 -12.09 -0.86
N THR A 164 -2.65 -12.15 -2.15
CA THR A 164 -1.54 -11.44 -2.79
C THR A 164 -2.00 -10.37 -3.79
N VAL A 165 -3.27 -9.96 -3.77
CA VAL A 165 -3.82 -8.95 -4.71
C VAL A 165 -4.13 -7.67 -3.97
N PHE A 166 -3.61 -6.56 -4.48
CA PHE A 166 -3.81 -5.23 -3.90
C PHE A 166 -4.52 -4.30 -4.88
N ASN A 167 -5.43 -3.48 -4.35
CA ASN A 167 -6.09 -2.43 -5.09
C ASN A 167 -5.21 -1.18 -5.10
N VAL A 168 -5.25 -0.45 -6.20
CA VAL A 168 -4.39 0.72 -6.41
C VAL A 168 -5.13 1.88 -7.05
N ASN A 169 -4.65 3.08 -6.77
CA ASN A 169 -4.82 4.22 -7.65
C ASN A 169 -3.56 4.36 -8.52
N ASP A 170 -3.68 3.98 -9.80
CA ASP A 170 -2.60 4.10 -10.78
C ASP A 170 -2.70 5.44 -11.55
N PRO A 171 -1.73 6.36 -11.40
CA PRO A 171 -1.78 7.68 -12.02
C PRO A 171 -1.42 7.68 -13.51
N GLY A 172 -0.78 6.62 -14.02
CA GLY A 172 -0.29 6.53 -15.39
C GLY A 172 -1.13 5.64 -16.30
N TYR A 173 -1.79 4.62 -15.74
CA TYR A 173 -2.49 3.59 -16.49
C TYR A 173 -3.91 3.35 -15.97
N SER A 174 -4.73 2.66 -16.76
CA SER A 174 -6.06 2.19 -16.34
C SER A 174 -5.97 0.83 -15.62
N GLN A 175 -5.12 0.76 -14.59
CA GLN A 175 -4.92 -0.43 -13.76
C GLN A 175 -5.52 -0.18 -12.37
N SER A 176 -6.36 -1.08 -11.89
CA SER A 176 -7.01 -0.98 -10.58
C SER A 176 -6.43 -1.93 -9.53
N THR A 177 -5.65 -2.93 -9.95
CA THR A 177 -5.03 -3.91 -9.05
C THR A 177 -3.62 -4.32 -9.51
N TYR A 178 -2.78 -4.77 -8.59
CA TYR A 178 -1.51 -5.45 -8.91
C TYR A 178 -1.36 -6.69 -8.03
N ASN A 179 -0.69 -7.73 -8.53
CA ASN A 179 -0.26 -8.83 -7.69
C ASN A 179 0.98 -8.41 -6.89
N TYR A 180 1.14 -8.98 -5.70
CA TYR A 180 2.32 -8.81 -4.86
C TYR A 180 3.63 -9.09 -5.61
N SER A 181 3.63 -10.09 -6.49
CA SER A 181 4.79 -10.44 -7.33
C SER A 181 5.19 -9.36 -8.32
N ASP A 182 4.27 -8.45 -8.68
CA ASP A 182 4.53 -7.36 -9.61
C ASP A 182 5.12 -6.12 -8.92
N ILE A 183 5.10 -6.11 -7.58
CA ILE A 183 5.62 -5.02 -6.76
C ILE A 183 7.08 -5.30 -6.43
N VAL A 184 7.97 -4.41 -6.87
CA VAL A 184 9.42 -4.56 -6.73
C VAL A 184 10.02 -3.64 -5.67
N GLY A 185 9.21 -2.80 -5.04
CA GLY A 185 9.65 -1.95 -3.93
C GLY A 185 8.56 -1.03 -3.42
N TYR A 186 8.89 -0.27 -2.38
CA TYR A 186 7.94 0.59 -1.67
C TYR A 186 8.62 1.88 -1.21
N ALA A 187 7.86 2.95 -1.16
CA ALA A 187 8.11 4.10 -0.29
C ALA A 187 6.92 4.23 0.67
N VAL A 188 7.20 4.23 1.97
CA VAL A 188 6.15 4.16 3.00
C VAL A 188 6.20 5.41 3.87
N TYR A 189 5.03 6.01 4.07
CA TYR A 189 4.82 7.09 5.03
C TYR A 189 3.83 6.66 6.11
N THR A 190 4.04 7.15 7.32
CA THR A 190 2.99 7.25 8.32
C THR A 190 2.39 8.65 8.26
N ILE A 191 1.07 8.75 8.18
CA ILE A 191 0.34 10.03 8.20
C ILE A 191 -0.79 9.91 9.24
N ASN A 192 -0.67 10.65 10.34
CA ASN A 192 -1.65 10.64 11.44
C ASN A 192 -2.64 11.78 11.28
#